data_AF-A0A7Y5RZ22-F1
#
_entry.id   AF-A0A7Y5RZ22-F1
#
_cell.length_a   1.000
_cell.length_b   1.000
_cell.length_c   1.000
_cell.angle_alpha   90.00
_cell.angle_beta   90.00
_cell.angle_gamma   90.00
#
_symmetry.space_group_name_H-M   'P 1'
#
loop_
_entity.id
_entity.type
_entity.pdbx_description
1 polymer ?
#
loop_
_entity_poly.entity_id
_entity_poly.type
_entity_poly.pdbx_seq_one_letter_code
_entity_poly.pdbx_strand_id
1 'polypeptide(L)'
;MSVAAGELSARIPASAARDSGATASRGETARFVLVLAQLASLLYVFYVFNIEGPPFFYLAACCFAGFVIHYTLPARFKQSGFIVISLLSGVVVLTHADPWVFRGPMHYVESAGFLVLLLGFGLLILGVLRLPVRFWVRLGVVLLIGGTAAWLRHRHVLLTEGQWRVLGAIFMFRLILYAYEVKAGRSKEKPGDYLSYFYLLPNFAYSVFPVFPVIDYATFKKCRVINDVLPTAQRGVAWIVRGTIQIGLYRLIYHRIAIGPDDVDSFATLCRYVFPSYLMYVHVSGQFHIITGMLHLFGYRLPETNRRYLLAESFTDFWRRINIYWKDFMVKCFYYPAYFRLRKRN
;
A
#
# COMPACT_ATOMS: atom_id res chain seq x y z
N MET A 1 26.19 25.86 1.40
CA MET A 1 26.72 25.40 2.69
C MET A 1 26.36 23.94 2.85
N SER A 2 27.38 23.12 2.70
CA SER A 2 27.42 21.67 2.93
C SER A 2 27.49 21.42 4.44
N VAL A 3 26.75 20.41 4.93
CA VAL A 3 26.98 19.56 6.13
C VAL A 3 25.60 19.12 6.67
N ALA A 4 25.52 17.86 7.11
CA ALA A 4 24.38 17.10 7.63
C ALA A 4 23.58 16.23 6.62
N ALA A 5 24.29 15.56 5.71
CA ALA A 5 23.84 14.29 5.13
C ALA A 5 24.80 13.17 5.58
N GLY A 6 24.86 12.96 6.90
CA GLY A 6 25.66 11.91 7.52
C GLY A 6 24.75 10.86 8.15
N GLU A 7 24.97 9.62 7.73
CA GLU A 7 24.61 8.40 8.49
C GLU A 7 23.15 7.96 8.51
N LEU A 8 22.69 7.41 7.38
CA LEU A 8 21.95 6.14 7.42
C LEU A 8 22.24 5.31 6.16
N SER A 9 23.51 5.18 5.81
CA SER A 9 23.98 4.21 4.82
C SER A 9 24.22 2.88 5.53
N ALA A 10 23.14 2.16 5.83
CA ALA A 10 23.26 0.75 6.15
C ALA A 10 23.88 0.05 4.92
N ARG A 11 25.15 -0.34 5.05
CA ARG A 11 25.89 -1.12 4.05
C ARG A 11 25.09 -2.39 3.79
N ILE A 12 24.44 -2.45 2.63
CA ILE A 12 23.86 -3.69 2.11
C ILE A 12 25.06 -4.49 1.60
N PRO A 13 25.40 -5.66 2.19
CA PRO A 13 26.43 -6.49 1.61
C PRO A 13 25.96 -6.93 0.22
N ALA A 14 26.80 -6.69 -0.79
CA ALA A 14 26.62 -7.20 -2.14
C ALA A 14 26.77 -8.73 -2.08
N SER A 15 25.66 -9.41 -1.79
CA SER A 15 25.57 -10.87 -1.90
C SER A 15 25.48 -11.21 -3.39
N ALA A 16 26.51 -11.90 -3.85
CA ALA A 16 26.66 -12.42 -5.20
C ALA A 16 25.37 -13.12 -5.69
N ALA A 17 25.04 -12.88 -6.96
CA ALA A 17 23.95 -13.54 -7.65
C ALA A 17 24.15 -15.06 -7.59
N ARG A 18 23.42 -15.72 -6.69
CA ARG A 18 23.23 -17.18 -6.76
C ARG A 18 22.14 -17.43 -7.77
N ASP A 19 22.50 -18.08 -8.87
CA ASP A 19 21.56 -18.67 -9.80
C ASP A 19 20.57 -19.55 -9.02
N SER A 20 19.29 -19.18 -9.11
CA SER A 20 18.17 -19.81 -8.43
C SER A 20 17.78 -21.16 -9.08
N GLY A 21 18.79 -21.99 -9.37
CA GLY A 21 18.64 -23.37 -9.88
C GLY A 21 19.35 -24.43 -9.02
N ALA A 22 20.07 -24.02 -7.97
CA ALA A 22 20.72 -24.97 -7.06
C ALA A 22 19.74 -25.41 -5.96
N THR A 23 19.63 -26.73 -5.78
CA THR A 23 18.92 -27.44 -4.71
C THR A 23 18.84 -26.63 -3.41
N ALA A 24 17.62 -26.21 -3.05
CA ALA A 24 17.36 -25.53 -1.79
C ALA A 24 17.94 -26.37 -0.64
N SER A 25 18.83 -25.77 0.14
CA SER A 25 19.44 -26.47 1.26
C SER A 25 18.34 -26.91 2.24
N ARG A 26 18.52 -28.04 2.92
CA ARG A 26 17.52 -28.56 3.89
C ARG A 26 17.09 -27.49 4.91
N GLY A 27 17.99 -26.56 5.25
CA GLY A 27 17.72 -25.41 6.13
C GLY A 27 16.85 -24.31 5.51
N GLU A 28 16.95 -24.04 4.21
CA GLU A 28 16.09 -23.06 3.53
C GLU A 28 14.65 -23.58 3.40
N THR A 29 14.50 -24.87 3.09
CA THR A 29 13.17 -25.53 3.04
C THR A 29 12.49 -25.49 4.40
N ALA A 30 13.22 -25.78 5.49
CA ALA A 30 12.67 -25.69 6.84
C ALA A 30 12.21 -24.27 7.19
N ARG A 31 13.02 -23.24 6.86
CA ARG A 31 12.65 -21.83 7.08
C ARG A 31 11.42 -21.44 6.26
N PHE A 32 11.32 -21.88 5.01
CA PHE A 32 10.16 -21.62 4.18
C PHE A 32 8.89 -22.25 4.77
N VAL A 33 8.95 -23.52 5.17
CA VAL A 33 7.82 -24.21 5.83
C VAL A 33 7.40 -23.50 7.12
N LEU A 34 8.34 -23.02 7.93
CA LEU A 34 8.03 -22.24 9.13
C LEU A 34 7.31 -20.93 8.82
N VAL A 35 7.74 -20.19 7.78
CA VAL A 35 7.03 -18.98 7.34
C VAL A 35 5.62 -19.32 6.87
N LEU A 36 5.43 -20.41 6.12
CA LEU A 36 4.11 -20.85 5.70
C LEU A 36 3.21 -21.22 6.88
N ALA A 37 3.75 -21.91 7.89
CA ALA A 37 3.02 -22.22 9.10
C ALA A 37 2.56 -20.94 9.83
N GLN A 38 3.44 -19.94 9.96
CA GLN A 38 3.10 -18.65 10.55
C GLN A 38 2.00 -17.92 9.76
N LEU A 39 2.09 -17.92 8.43
CA LEU A 39 1.08 -17.32 7.56
C LEU A 39 -0.27 -18.05 7.66
N ALA A 40 -0.26 -19.38 7.74
CA ALA A 40 -1.47 -20.17 7.94
C ALA A 40 -2.11 -19.88 9.31
N SER A 41 -1.31 -19.78 10.38
CA SER A 41 -1.80 -19.38 11.70
C SER A 41 -2.40 -17.96 11.69
N LEU A 42 -1.77 -17.01 10.99
CA LEU A 42 -2.32 -15.67 10.82
C LEU A 42 -3.65 -15.68 10.06
N LEU A 43 -3.75 -16.48 8.99
CA LEU A 43 -4.97 -16.61 8.22
C LEU A 43 -6.11 -17.20 9.08
N TYR A 44 -5.79 -18.17 9.94
CA TYR A 44 -6.74 -18.72 10.91
C TYR A 44 -7.20 -17.65 11.93
N VAL A 45 -6.28 -16.83 12.45
CA VAL A 45 -6.63 -15.68 13.31
C VAL A 45 -7.56 -14.71 12.58
N PHE A 46 -7.29 -14.39 11.31
CA PHE A 46 -8.14 -13.51 10.52
C PHE A 46 -9.54 -14.06 10.32
N TYR A 47 -9.65 -15.37 10.13
CA TYR A 47 -10.92 -16.08 10.02
C TYR A 47 -11.70 -16.06 11.34
N VAL A 48 -11.10 -16.54 12.44
CA VAL A 48 -11.77 -16.67 13.75
C VAL A 48 -12.20 -15.33 14.31
N PHE A 49 -11.33 -14.32 14.26
CA PHE A 49 -11.64 -13.00 14.80
C PHE A 49 -12.34 -12.09 13.81
N ASN A 50 -12.55 -12.53 12.56
CA ASN A 50 -13.13 -11.73 11.47
C ASN A 50 -12.49 -10.32 11.41
N ILE A 51 -11.16 -10.28 11.35
CA ILE A 51 -10.40 -9.03 11.36
C ILE A 51 -10.68 -8.28 10.05
N GLU A 52 -11.17 -7.04 10.14
CA GLU A 52 -11.53 -6.18 9.01
C GLU A 52 -12.58 -6.75 8.01
N GLY A 53 -13.22 -7.88 8.31
CA GLY A 53 -14.28 -8.46 7.49
C GLY A 53 -13.82 -9.42 6.37
N PRO A 54 -14.77 -9.99 5.59
CA PRO A 54 -14.48 -10.97 4.56
C PRO A 54 -13.51 -10.50 3.44
N PRO A 55 -13.60 -9.27 2.88
CA PRO A 55 -12.70 -8.84 1.82
C PRO A 55 -11.22 -8.86 2.24
N PHE A 56 -10.95 -8.58 3.52
CA PHE A 56 -9.62 -8.65 4.08
C PHE A 56 -9.09 -10.09 4.11
N PHE A 57 -9.93 -11.03 4.53
CA PHE A 57 -9.58 -12.45 4.56
C PHE A 57 -9.20 -12.95 3.17
N TYR A 58 -10.00 -12.64 2.14
CA TYR A 58 -9.69 -13.01 0.75
C TYR A 58 -8.39 -12.37 0.26
N LEU A 59 -8.16 -11.09 0.58
CA LEU A 59 -6.89 -10.42 0.27
C LEU A 59 -5.72 -11.17 0.91
N ALA A 60 -5.80 -11.47 2.21
CA ALA A 60 -4.75 -12.17 2.94
C ALA A 60 -4.50 -13.57 2.37
N ALA A 61 -5.57 -14.33 2.10
CA ALA A 61 -5.49 -15.66 1.49
C ALA A 61 -4.80 -15.60 0.12
N CYS A 62 -5.23 -14.70 -0.76
CA CYS A 62 -4.60 -14.49 -2.06
C CYS A 62 -3.14 -14.03 -1.95
N CYS A 63 -2.83 -13.15 -0.99
CA CYS A 63 -1.46 -12.70 -0.74
C CYS A 63 -0.56 -13.86 -0.28
N PHE A 64 -1.04 -14.71 0.62
CA PHE A 64 -0.24 -15.81 1.18
C PHE A 64 -0.09 -16.95 0.17
N ALA A 65 -1.14 -17.29 -0.58
CA ALA A 65 -1.05 -18.22 -1.69
C ALA A 65 -0.14 -17.68 -2.82
N GLY A 66 -0.28 -16.40 -3.14
CA GLY A 66 0.57 -15.70 -4.10
C GLY A 66 2.04 -15.67 -3.69
N PHE A 67 2.33 -15.58 -2.39
CA PHE A 67 3.70 -15.67 -1.87
C PHE A 67 4.34 -17.03 -2.17
N VAL A 68 3.61 -18.14 -2.02
CA VAL A 68 4.11 -19.48 -2.35
C VAL A 68 4.53 -19.56 -3.82
N ILE A 69 3.67 -19.07 -4.72
CA ILE A 69 3.95 -19.02 -6.16
C ILE A 69 5.13 -18.08 -6.45
N HIS A 70 5.17 -16.91 -5.82
CA HIS A 70 6.24 -15.94 -6.01
C HIS A 70 7.61 -16.45 -5.54
N TYR A 71 7.63 -17.24 -4.47
CA TYR A 71 8.85 -17.82 -3.94
C TYR A 71 9.47 -18.83 -4.91
N THR A 72 8.65 -19.64 -5.59
CA THR A 72 9.12 -20.66 -6.54
C THR A 72 9.46 -20.09 -7.92
N LEU A 73 9.03 -18.87 -8.24
CA LEU A 73 9.32 -18.24 -9.52
C LEU A 73 10.81 -17.89 -9.69
N PRO A 74 11.40 -18.18 -10.87
CA PRO A 74 12.75 -17.74 -11.22
C PRO A 74 12.88 -16.22 -11.14
N ALA A 75 14.07 -15.73 -10.78
CA ALA A 75 14.35 -14.29 -10.59
C ALA A 75 13.86 -13.40 -11.75
N ARG A 76 14.01 -13.86 -13.00
CA ARG A 76 13.56 -13.15 -14.22
C ARG A 76 12.04 -12.91 -14.29
N PHE A 77 11.24 -13.80 -13.68
CA PHE A 77 9.79 -13.75 -13.75
C PHE A 77 9.14 -13.19 -12.48
N LYS A 78 9.89 -12.92 -11.42
CA LYS A 78 9.34 -12.42 -10.15
C LYS A 78 8.52 -11.15 -10.30
N GLN A 79 8.98 -10.21 -11.13
CA GLN A 79 8.24 -8.96 -11.38
C GLN A 79 6.94 -9.19 -12.15
N SER A 80 6.99 -9.90 -13.27
CA SER A 80 5.79 -10.22 -14.05
C SER A 80 4.81 -11.08 -13.27
N GLY A 81 5.32 -12.08 -12.54
CA GLY A 81 4.53 -12.93 -11.65
C GLY A 81 3.84 -12.14 -10.54
N PHE A 82 4.52 -11.17 -9.91
CA PHE A 82 3.90 -10.28 -8.94
C PHE A 82 2.74 -9.47 -9.56
N ILE A 83 2.90 -8.95 -10.78
CA ILE A 83 1.84 -8.23 -11.50
C ILE A 83 0.65 -9.15 -11.75
N VAL A 84 0.88 -10.35 -12.31
CA VAL A 84 -0.20 -11.31 -12.59
C VAL A 84 -0.91 -11.72 -11.30
N ILE A 85 -0.16 -12.06 -10.24
CA ILE A 85 -0.73 -12.39 -8.92
C ILE A 85 -1.57 -11.23 -8.40
N SER A 86 -1.07 -9.99 -8.47
CA SER A 86 -1.78 -8.81 -7.98
C SER A 86 -3.07 -8.55 -8.74
N LEU A 87 -3.06 -8.71 -10.07
CA LEU A 87 -4.23 -8.52 -10.92
C LEU A 87 -5.29 -9.62 -10.71
N LEU A 88 -4.88 -10.89 -10.72
CA LEU A 88 -5.79 -12.02 -10.50
C LEU A 88 -6.41 -11.98 -9.10
N SER A 89 -5.60 -11.71 -8.08
CA SER A 89 -6.10 -11.53 -6.71
C SER A 89 -6.99 -10.30 -6.59
N GLY A 90 -6.72 -9.25 -7.36
CA GLY A 90 -7.58 -8.07 -7.47
C GLY A 90 -8.99 -8.45 -7.92
N VAL A 91 -9.14 -9.32 -8.93
CA VAL A 91 -10.46 -9.84 -9.34
C VAL A 91 -11.14 -10.54 -8.16
N VAL A 92 -10.44 -11.45 -7.47
CA VAL A 92 -11.01 -12.18 -6.33
C VAL A 92 -11.47 -11.23 -5.22
N VAL A 93 -10.64 -10.27 -4.84
CA VAL A 93 -10.96 -9.30 -3.77
C VAL A 93 -12.13 -8.41 -4.16
N LEU A 94 -12.16 -7.92 -5.40
CA LEU A 94 -13.25 -7.07 -5.91
C LEU A 94 -14.57 -7.82 -5.97
N THR A 95 -14.56 -9.10 -6.38
CA THR A 95 -15.77 -9.94 -6.38
C THR A 95 -16.35 -10.13 -4.98
N HIS A 96 -15.52 -10.15 -3.93
CA HIS A 96 -15.95 -10.35 -2.55
C HIS A 96 -16.04 -9.05 -1.74
N ALA A 97 -15.90 -7.87 -2.38
CA ALA A 97 -15.84 -6.59 -1.69
C ALA A 97 -17.20 -6.15 -1.10
N ASP A 98 -18.32 -6.63 -1.66
CA ASP A 98 -19.68 -6.35 -1.19
C ASP A 98 -20.30 -7.60 -0.53
N PRO A 99 -20.39 -7.67 0.81
CA PRO A 99 -20.85 -8.86 1.53
C PRO A 99 -22.33 -9.19 1.35
N TRP A 100 -23.15 -8.22 0.93
CA TRP A 100 -24.62 -8.31 0.92
C TRP A 100 -25.21 -8.86 -0.36
N VAL A 101 -24.35 -9.30 -1.27
CA VAL A 101 -24.71 -9.56 -2.65
C VAL A 101 -24.19 -10.94 -3.03
N PHE A 102 -24.88 -12.00 -2.58
CA PHE A 102 -24.63 -13.34 -3.12
C PHE A 102 -25.15 -13.35 -4.56
N ARG A 103 -24.24 -13.23 -5.51
CA ARG A 103 -24.60 -13.22 -6.92
C ARG A 103 -23.57 -14.05 -7.69
N GLY A 104 -24.07 -14.90 -8.57
CA GLY A 104 -23.34 -16.00 -9.20
C GLY A 104 -22.17 -15.60 -10.13
N PRO A 105 -21.78 -16.46 -11.08
CA PRO A 105 -20.53 -16.32 -11.85
C PRO A 105 -20.39 -15.01 -12.64
N MET A 106 -21.48 -14.29 -12.91
CA MET A 106 -21.49 -12.99 -13.59
C MET A 106 -20.66 -11.91 -12.87
N HIS A 107 -20.48 -11.98 -11.55
CA HIS A 107 -19.69 -10.98 -10.80
C HIS A 107 -18.19 -11.06 -11.06
N TYR A 108 -17.68 -12.23 -11.40
CA TYR A 108 -16.28 -12.36 -11.83
C TYR A 108 -16.08 -11.67 -13.17
N VAL A 109 -17.07 -11.70 -14.06
CA VAL A 109 -17.04 -11.01 -15.35
C VAL A 109 -17.07 -9.50 -15.16
N GLU A 110 -17.93 -8.97 -14.28
CA GLU A 110 -17.97 -7.55 -13.94
C GLU A 110 -16.66 -7.07 -13.30
N SER A 111 -16.12 -7.83 -12.35
CA SER A 111 -14.86 -7.50 -11.66
C SER A 111 -13.66 -7.57 -12.61
N ALA A 112 -13.63 -8.54 -13.52
CA ALA A 112 -12.64 -8.62 -14.58
C ALA A 112 -12.78 -7.46 -15.58
N GLY A 113 -14.01 -7.09 -15.97
CA GLY A 113 -14.28 -5.94 -16.82
C GLY A 113 -13.80 -4.63 -16.19
N PHE A 114 -14.07 -4.43 -14.89
CA PHE A 114 -13.54 -3.29 -14.16
C PHE A 114 -12.02 -3.30 -14.09
N LEU A 115 -11.39 -4.46 -13.88
CA LEU A 115 -9.93 -4.57 -13.90
C LEU A 115 -9.34 -4.20 -15.26
N VAL A 116 -9.98 -4.60 -16.35
CA VAL A 116 -9.57 -4.20 -17.72
C VAL A 116 -9.70 -2.69 -17.90
N LEU A 117 -10.78 -2.07 -17.44
CA LEU A 117 -10.94 -0.62 -17.46
C LEU A 117 -9.85 0.09 -16.64
N LEU A 118 -9.56 -0.42 -15.45
CA LEU A 118 -8.53 0.09 -14.57
C LEU A 118 -7.13 -0.01 -15.23
N LEU A 119 -6.81 -1.17 -15.81
CA LEU A 119 -5.60 -1.40 -16.59
C LEU A 119 -5.49 -0.43 -17.77
N GLY A 120 -6.57 -0.28 -18.54
CA GLY A 120 -6.66 0.65 -19.66
C GLY A 120 -6.43 2.10 -19.22
N PHE A 121 -7.04 2.51 -18.11
CA PHE A 121 -6.85 3.84 -17.53
C PHE A 121 -5.40 4.07 -17.09
N GLY A 122 -4.78 3.10 -16.43
CA GLY A 122 -3.37 3.19 -16.06
C GLY A 122 -2.43 3.24 -17.27
N LEU A 123 -2.69 2.46 -18.32
CA LEU A 123 -1.90 2.49 -19.56
C LEU A 123 -2.09 3.80 -20.33
N LEU A 124 -3.30 4.36 -20.34
CA LEU A 124 -3.59 5.67 -20.91
C LEU A 124 -2.74 6.75 -20.23
N ILE A 125 -2.74 6.80 -18.88
CA ILE A 125 -1.93 7.73 -18.11
C ILE A 125 -0.43 7.56 -18.41
N LEU A 126 0.05 6.31 -18.45
CA LEU A 126 1.44 6.02 -18.78
C LEU A 126 1.79 6.53 -20.19
N GLY A 127 0.90 6.31 -21.17
CA GLY A 127 1.05 6.79 -22.54
C GLY A 127 1.16 8.31 -22.59
N VAL A 128 0.25 9.02 -21.94
CA VAL A 128 0.25 10.49 -21.85
C VAL A 128 1.55 11.02 -21.23
N LEU A 129 2.01 10.41 -20.14
CA LEU A 129 3.24 10.84 -19.46
C LEU A 129 4.52 10.55 -20.28
N ARG A 130 4.46 9.63 -21.24
CA ARG A 130 5.56 9.29 -22.15
C ARG A 130 5.59 10.10 -23.44
N LEU A 131 4.53 10.85 -23.76
CA LEU A 131 4.49 11.66 -24.98
C LEU A 131 5.70 12.60 -25.06
N PRO A 132 6.37 12.77 -26.21
CA PRO A 132 7.53 13.64 -26.38
C PRO A 132 7.18 15.14 -26.43
N VAL A 133 6.19 15.57 -25.64
CA VAL A 133 5.73 16.97 -25.53
C VAL A 133 6.23 17.61 -24.24
N ARG A 134 6.09 18.94 -24.12
CA ARG A 134 6.46 19.69 -22.90
C ARG A 134 5.70 19.13 -21.68
N PHE A 135 6.38 19.01 -20.53
CA PHE A 135 5.80 18.41 -19.32
C PHE A 135 4.46 19.03 -18.90
N TRP A 136 4.30 20.35 -19.04
CA TRP A 136 3.06 21.05 -18.71
C TRP A 136 1.87 20.62 -19.56
N VAL A 137 2.08 20.25 -20.82
CA VAL A 137 1.02 19.71 -21.69
C VAL A 137 0.61 18.33 -21.18
N ARG A 138 1.58 17.47 -20.83
CA ARG A 138 1.30 16.15 -20.23
C ARG A 138 0.50 16.29 -18.94
N LEU A 139 0.90 17.23 -18.08
CA LEU A 139 0.19 17.53 -16.84
C LEU A 139 -1.24 18.04 -17.11
N GLY A 140 -1.42 18.94 -18.08
CA GLY A 140 -2.73 19.44 -18.48
C GLY A 140 -3.66 18.32 -18.95
N VAL A 141 -3.17 17.39 -19.75
CA VAL A 141 -3.94 16.21 -20.20
C VAL A 141 -4.28 15.29 -19.03
N VAL A 142 -3.34 15.01 -18.11
CA VAL A 142 -3.62 14.21 -16.91
C VAL A 142 -4.66 14.87 -16.02
N LEU A 143 -4.60 16.19 -15.84
CA LEU A 143 -5.60 16.96 -15.09
C LEU A 143 -6.97 16.93 -15.77
N LEU A 144 -7.01 17.02 -17.11
CA LEU A 144 -8.24 16.88 -17.87
C LEU A 144 -8.87 15.50 -17.68
N ILE A 145 -8.07 14.42 -17.78
CA ILE A 145 -8.52 13.04 -17.51
C ILE A 145 -9.07 12.93 -16.09
N GLY A 146 -8.37 13.47 -15.09
CA GLY A 146 -8.82 13.48 -13.70
C GLY A 146 -10.10 14.30 -13.49
N GLY A 147 -10.23 15.45 -14.15
CA GLY A 147 -11.42 16.29 -14.12
C GLY A 147 -12.64 15.60 -14.74
N THR A 148 -12.46 14.94 -15.89
CA THR A 148 -13.49 14.13 -16.53
C THR A 148 -13.92 12.97 -15.62
N ALA A 149 -12.97 12.28 -14.98
CA ALA A 149 -13.26 11.21 -14.03
C ALA A 149 -14.04 11.74 -12.81
N ALA A 150 -13.67 12.90 -12.26
CA ALA A 150 -14.39 13.53 -11.16
C ALA A 150 -15.83 13.95 -11.55
N TRP A 151 -16.01 14.47 -12.77
CA TRP A 151 -17.33 14.80 -13.29
C TRP A 151 -18.21 13.56 -13.50
N LEU A 152 -17.65 12.48 -14.06
CA LEU A 152 -18.34 11.19 -14.22
C LEU A 152 -18.74 10.58 -12.87
N ARG A 153 -17.87 10.66 -11.88
CA ARG A 153 -18.17 10.25 -10.50
C ARG A 153 -19.34 11.04 -9.92
N HIS A 154 -19.34 12.37 -10.06
CA HIS A 154 -20.43 13.21 -9.57
C HIS A 154 -21.78 12.89 -10.24
N ARG A 155 -21.75 12.46 -11.51
CA ARG A 155 -22.94 12.02 -12.24
C ARG A 155 -23.35 10.57 -11.95
N HIS A 156 -22.57 9.83 -11.15
CA HIS A 156 -22.74 8.40 -10.88
C HIS A 156 -22.85 7.55 -12.15
N VAL A 157 -22.07 7.88 -13.19
CA VAL A 157 -22.06 7.18 -14.49
C VAL A 157 -20.80 6.30 -14.60
N LEU A 158 -20.90 5.20 -15.35
CA LEU A 158 -19.85 4.21 -15.68
C LEU A 158 -19.40 3.29 -14.55
N LEU A 159 -19.18 3.80 -13.33
CA LEU A 159 -18.61 3.03 -12.22
C LEU A 159 -19.43 3.20 -10.94
N THR A 160 -19.41 2.16 -10.10
CA THR A 160 -19.99 2.18 -8.75
C THR A 160 -19.14 3.01 -7.78
N GLU A 161 -19.71 3.44 -6.65
CA GLU A 161 -18.96 4.16 -5.60
C GLU A 161 -17.72 3.39 -5.13
N GLY A 162 -17.82 2.06 -5.01
CA GLY A 162 -16.69 1.21 -4.65
C GLY A 162 -15.57 1.25 -5.68
N GLN A 163 -15.92 1.15 -6.96
CA GLN A 163 -14.97 1.20 -8.07
C GLN A 163 -14.26 2.56 -8.16
N TRP A 164 -14.98 3.67 -7.93
CA TRP A 164 -14.37 5.00 -7.86
C TRP A 164 -13.35 5.12 -6.72
N ARG A 165 -13.63 4.52 -5.56
CA ARG A 165 -12.69 4.49 -4.43
C ARG A 165 -11.42 3.71 -4.77
N VAL A 166 -11.53 2.57 -5.46
CA VAL A 166 -10.36 1.79 -5.94
C VAL A 166 -9.50 2.62 -6.88
N LEU A 167 -10.12 3.28 -7.87
CA LEU A 167 -9.42 4.13 -8.83
C LEU A 167 -8.68 5.27 -8.11
N GLY A 168 -9.35 5.92 -7.16
CA GLY A 168 -8.75 6.95 -6.31
C GLY A 168 -7.55 6.43 -5.50
N ALA A 169 -7.71 5.31 -4.80
CA ALA A 169 -6.67 4.71 -3.96
C ALA A 169 -5.41 4.33 -4.76
N ILE A 170 -5.59 3.83 -5.99
CA ILE A 170 -4.47 3.42 -6.86
C ILE A 170 -3.75 4.63 -7.46
N PHE A 171 -4.49 5.60 -8.00
CA PHE A 171 -3.87 6.65 -8.82
C PHE A 171 -3.63 7.96 -8.08
N MET A 172 -4.51 8.44 -7.21
CA MET A 172 -4.56 9.84 -6.77
C MET A 172 -3.21 10.43 -6.33
N PHE A 173 -2.67 10.02 -5.18
CA PHE A 173 -1.40 10.58 -4.67
C PHE A 173 -0.17 10.00 -5.35
N ARG A 174 -0.22 8.72 -5.76
CA ARG A 174 0.91 8.05 -6.43
C ARG A 174 1.18 8.61 -7.81
N LEU A 175 0.15 9.06 -8.52
CA LEU A 175 0.30 9.70 -9.82
C LEU A 175 1.04 11.04 -9.69
N ILE A 176 0.81 11.80 -8.62
CA ILE A 176 1.55 13.03 -8.34
C ILE A 176 3.03 12.72 -8.13
N LEU A 177 3.35 11.71 -7.32
CA LEU A 177 4.73 11.27 -7.09
C LEU A 177 5.40 10.75 -8.36
N TYR A 178 4.68 9.94 -9.14
CA TYR A 178 5.19 9.41 -10.40
C TYR A 178 5.44 10.53 -11.41
N ALA A 179 4.52 11.48 -11.55
CA ALA A 179 4.70 12.65 -12.41
C ALA A 179 5.88 13.52 -11.97
N TYR A 180 6.12 13.64 -10.66
CA TYR A 180 7.29 14.34 -10.12
C TYR A 180 8.61 13.66 -10.53
N GLU A 181 8.69 12.33 -10.47
CA GLU A 181 9.87 11.58 -10.94
C GLU A 181 10.07 11.69 -12.45
N VAL A 182 8.98 11.63 -13.23
CA VAL A 182 9.04 11.85 -14.69
C VAL A 182 9.55 13.25 -15.01
N LYS A 183 9.09 14.29 -14.29
CA LYS A 183 9.58 15.66 -14.46
C LYS A 183 11.06 15.80 -14.14
N ALA A 184 11.54 15.11 -13.10
CA ALA A 184 12.93 15.14 -12.71
C ALA A 184 13.87 14.46 -13.74
N GLY A 185 13.32 13.84 -14.79
CA GLY A 185 14.09 13.22 -15.88
C GLY A 185 14.84 11.97 -15.45
N ARG A 186 14.51 11.41 -14.28
CA ARG A 186 15.31 10.35 -13.64
C ARG A 186 15.12 8.98 -14.25
N SER A 187 14.27 8.81 -15.27
CA SER A 187 14.04 7.47 -15.83
C SER A 187 13.34 7.39 -17.18
N LYS A 188 13.91 6.56 -18.06
CA LYS A 188 13.19 5.87 -19.13
C LYS A 188 12.48 4.66 -18.52
N GLU A 189 11.28 4.87 -18.00
CA GLU A 189 10.59 3.83 -17.22
C GLU A 189 10.17 2.64 -18.08
N LYS A 190 10.35 1.42 -17.54
CA LYS A 190 9.82 0.19 -18.14
C LYS A 190 8.33 0.05 -17.77
N PRO A 191 7.46 -0.40 -18.69
CA PRO A 191 6.04 -0.62 -18.37
C PRO A 191 5.83 -1.54 -17.17
N GLY A 192 6.68 -2.56 -17.01
CA GLY A 192 6.61 -3.47 -15.85
C GLY A 192 6.83 -2.78 -14.51
N ASP A 193 7.72 -1.79 -14.42
CA ASP A 193 7.96 -1.08 -13.15
C ASP A 193 6.73 -0.21 -12.80
N TYR A 194 6.15 0.46 -13.80
CA TYR A 194 4.90 1.19 -13.67
C TYR A 194 3.74 0.31 -13.19
N LEU A 195 3.51 -0.82 -13.87
CA LEU A 195 2.43 -1.74 -13.52
C LEU A 195 2.63 -2.31 -12.11
N SER A 196 3.84 -2.72 -11.74
CA SER A 196 4.11 -3.20 -10.38
C SER A 196 3.90 -2.14 -9.30
N TYR A 197 4.05 -0.86 -9.61
CA TYR A 197 3.93 0.22 -8.63
C TYR A 197 2.48 0.69 -8.41
N PHE A 198 1.67 0.76 -9.48
CA PHE A 198 0.26 1.17 -9.37
C PHE A 198 -0.63 0.00 -8.94
N TYR A 199 -0.41 -1.20 -9.47
CA TYR A 199 -1.25 -2.37 -9.19
C TYR A 199 -0.69 -3.23 -8.05
N LEU A 200 -0.42 -2.60 -6.89
CA LEU A 200 -0.05 -3.34 -5.68
C LEU A 200 -1.26 -4.11 -5.17
N LEU A 201 -1.08 -5.39 -4.86
CA LEU A 201 -2.15 -6.26 -4.34
C LEU A 201 -3.00 -5.63 -3.22
N PRO A 202 -2.43 -5.02 -2.15
CA PRO A 202 -3.27 -4.50 -1.08
C PRO A 202 -4.10 -3.26 -1.48
N ASN A 203 -3.86 -2.65 -2.64
CA ASN A 203 -4.70 -1.54 -3.14
C ASN A 203 -6.12 -1.96 -3.52
N PHE A 204 -6.33 -3.24 -3.88
CA PHE A 204 -7.63 -3.71 -4.34
C PHE A 204 -8.63 -3.85 -3.19
N ALA A 205 -8.17 -4.01 -1.95
CA ALA A 205 -9.03 -4.09 -0.77
C ALA A 205 -9.40 -2.71 -0.24
N TYR A 206 -10.00 -1.87 -1.08
CA TYR A 206 -10.38 -0.49 -0.72
C TYR A 206 -11.39 -0.41 0.43
N SER A 207 -12.22 -1.44 0.61
CA SER A 207 -13.19 -1.54 1.72
C SER A 207 -12.51 -1.75 3.07
N VAL A 208 -11.29 -2.30 3.07
CA VAL A 208 -10.50 -2.58 4.27
C VAL A 208 -9.42 -1.53 4.48
N PHE A 209 -8.79 -1.07 3.40
CA PHE A 209 -7.71 -0.09 3.44
C PHE A 209 -8.14 1.22 2.79
N PRO A 210 -8.93 2.06 3.50
CA PRO A 210 -9.37 3.35 2.97
C PRO A 210 -8.18 4.29 2.73
N VAL A 211 -7.08 4.09 3.45
CA VAL A 211 -5.83 4.82 3.26
C VAL A 211 -4.73 3.81 3.00
N PHE A 212 -3.99 4.01 1.90
CA PHE A 212 -2.79 3.25 1.59
C PHE A 212 -1.56 4.14 1.79
N PRO A 213 -0.44 3.65 2.35
CA PRO A 213 0.78 4.44 2.51
C PRO A 213 1.28 5.01 1.17
N VAL A 214 1.50 6.31 1.12
CA VAL A 214 1.91 7.02 -0.10
C VAL A 214 3.40 6.76 -0.39
N ILE A 215 3.70 5.57 -0.91
CA ILE A 215 5.08 5.11 -1.17
C ILE A 215 5.66 5.87 -2.37
N ASP A 216 6.82 6.48 -2.19
CA ASP A 216 7.57 7.12 -3.28
C ASP A 216 8.07 6.10 -4.32
N TYR A 217 7.95 6.44 -5.60
CA TYR A 217 8.31 5.55 -6.70
C TYR A 217 9.79 5.15 -6.68
N ALA A 218 10.68 6.09 -6.39
CA ALA A 218 12.12 5.82 -6.27
C ALA A 218 12.41 4.86 -5.10
N THR A 219 11.73 5.06 -3.97
CA THR A 219 11.85 4.18 -2.80
C THR A 219 11.34 2.78 -3.10
N PHE A 220 10.19 2.67 -3.77
CA PHE A 220 9.62 1.38 -4.19
C PHE A 220 10.61 0.55 -5.04
N LYS A 221 11.24 1.18 -6.03
CA LYS A 221 12.25 0.52 -6.88
C LYS A 221 13.49 0.10 -6.10
N LYS A 222 14.01 0.99 -5.26
CA LYS A 222 15.23 0.74 -4.46
C LYS A 222 15.02 -0.41 -3.45
N CYS A 223 13.82 -0.54 -2.91
CA CYS A 223 13.48 -1.55 -1.91
C CYS A 223 13.20 -2.95 -2.50
N ARG A 224 13.26 -3.15 -3.83
CA ARG A 224 13.00 -4.46 -4.45
C ARG A 224 14.20 -5.39 -4.30
N VAL A 225 14.04 -6.46 -3.55
CA VAL A 225 15.05 -7.50 -3.32
C VAL A 225 14.72 -8.73 -4.16
N ILE A 226 15.67 -9.20 -4.97
CA ILE A 226 15.46 -10.32 -5.91
C ILE A 226 15.96 -11.65 -5.34
N ASN A 227 17.07 -11.63 -4.59
CA ASN A 227 17.82 -12.83 -4.22
C ASN A 227 17.64 -13.28 -2.75
N ASP A 228 17.01 -12.47 -1.90
CA ASP A 228 16.90 -12.71 -0.45
C ASP A 228 15.46 -12.53 0.06
N VAL A 229 14.57 -13.42 -0.41
CA VAL A 229 13.13 -13.32 -0.16
C VAL A 229 12.75 -13.79 1.24
N LEU A 230 13.31 -14.88 1.76
CA LEU A 230 12.89 -15.47 3.05
C LEU A 230 13.09 -14.54 4.25
N PRO A 231 14.25 -13.90 4.47
CA PRO A 231 14.40 -12.96 5.59
C PRO A 231 13.49 -11.74 5.44
N THR A 232 13.28 -11.29 4.20
CA THR A 232 12.33 -10.21 3.91
C THR A 232 10.90 -10.64 4.24
N ALA A 233 10.50 -11.86 3.88
CA ALA A 233 9.19 -12.43 4.19
C ALA A 233 9.00 -12.63 5.70
N GLN A 234 10.00 -13.11 6.43
CA GLN A 234 9.95 -13.23 7.90
C GLN A 234 9.75 -11.87 8.57
N ARG A 235 10.44 -10.83 8.08
CA ARG A 235 10.16 -9.45 8.49
C ARG A 235 8.72 -9.09 8.13
N GLY A 236 8.25 -9.40 6.93
CA GLY A 236 6.86 -9.21 6.53
C GLY A 236 5.85 -9.82 7.51
N VAL A 237 6.06 -11.07 7.93
CA VAL A 237 5.22 -11.75 8.94
C VAL A 237 5.21 -10.98 10.25
N ALA A 238 6.36 -10.53 10.76
CA ALA A 238 6.42 -9.75 11.99
C ALA A 238 5.63 -8.43 11.89
N TRP A 239 5.62 -7.80 10.71
CA TRP A 239 4.84 -6.59 10.45
C TRP A 239 3.34 -6.88 10.40
N ILE A 240 2.94 -7.99 9.77
CA ILE A 240 1.54 -8.43 9.76
C ILE A 240 1.08 -8.71 11.20
N VAL A 241 1.82 -9.49 11.98
CA VAL A 241 1.51 -9.77 13.39
C VAL A 241 1.35 -8.47 14.20
N ARG A 242 2.30 -7.54 14.07
CA ARG A 242 2.23 -6.25 14.76
C ARG A 242 0.97 -5.47 14.39
N GLY A 243 0.63 -5.42 13.11
CA GLY A 243 -0.58 -4.73 12.65
C GLY A 243 -1.86 -5.41 13.12
N THR A 244 -1.90 -6.73 13.11
CA THR A 244 -2.99 -7.54 13.66
C THR A 244 -3.24 -7.23 15.14
N ILE A 245 -2.18 -7.19 15.95
CA ILE A 245 -2.28 -6.85 17.38
C ILE A 245 -2.82 -5.42 17.54
N GLN A 246 -2.33 -4.45 16.76
CA GLN A 246 -2.81 -3.07 16.84
C GLN A 246 -4.30 -2.94 16.49
N ILE A 247 -4.76 -3.61 15.42
CA ILE A 247 -6.18 -3.63 15.04
C ILE A 247 -7.01 -4.31 16.14
N GLY A 248 -6.56 -5.45 16.66
CA GLY A 248 -7.24 -6.16 17.75
C GLY A 248 -7.37 -5.32 19.03
N LEU A 249 -6.30 -4.63 19.43
CA LEU A 249 -6.30 -3.73 20.58
C LEU A 249 -7.26 -2.56 20.38
N TYR A 250 -7.22 -1.90 19.22
CA TYR A 250 -8.15 -0.81 18.94
C TYR A 250 -9.60 -1.29 18.94
N ARG A 251 -9.87 -2.46 18.36
CA ARG A 251 -11.22 -3.05 18.35
C ARG A 251 -11.75 -3.32 19.76
N LEU A 252 -10.90 -3.78 20.68
CA LEU A 252 -11.27 -3.94 22.09
C LEU A 252 -11.63 -2.59 22.73
N ILE A 253 -10.81 -1.57 22.52
CA ILE A 253 -11.03 -0.21 23.05
C ILE A 253 -12.32 0.37 22.49
N TYR A 254 -12.52 0.28 21.17
CA TYR A 254 -13.69 0.80 20.50
C TYR A 254 -14.97 0.13 21.02
N HIS A 255 -15.01 -1.19 21.14
CA HIS A 255 -16.22 -1.88 21.60
C HIS A 255 -16.50 -1.73 23.10
N ARG A 256 -15.50 -1.47 23.93
CA ARG A 256 -15.67 -1.41 25.40
C ARG A 256 -15.80 0.01 25.95
N ILE A 257 -15.14 0.99 25.32
CA ILE A 257 -14.95 2.32 25.88
C ILE A 257 -15.71 3.38 25.07
N ALA A 258 -15.65 3.31 23.74
CA ALA A 258 -16.17 4.36 22.86
C ALA A 258 -17.68 4.54 23.01
N ILE A 259 -18.11 5.80 22.98
CA ILE A 259 -19.51 6.22 23.03
C ILE A 259 -19.81 7.17 21.88
N GLY A 260 -21.09 7.40 21.59
CA GLY A 260 -21.51 8.38 20.59
C GLY A 260 -21.30 9.82 21.05
N PRO A 261 -21.24 10.80 20.12
CA PRO A 261 -21.20 12.21 20.47
C PRO A 261 -22.47 12.66 21.20
N ASP A 262 -23.62 12.02 20.92
CA ASP A 262 -24.91 12.31 21.55
C ASP A 262 -24.98 11.85 23.01
N ASP A 263 -24.09 10.94 23.43
CA ASP A 263 -23.99 10.41 24.79
C ASP A 263 -23.04 11.23 25.68
N VAL A 264 -22.51 12.36 25.18
CA VAL A 264 -21.56 13.20 25.91
C VAL A 264 -22.30 14.24 26.76
N ASP A 265 -22.45 13.91 28.03
CA ASP A 265 -23.16 14.71 29.04
C ASP A 265 -22.27 15.20 30.19
N SER A 266 -21.06 14.67 30.32
CA SER A 266 -20.17 14.85 31.46
C SER A 266 -18.70 14.74 31.06
N PHE A 267 -17.80 15.12 31.97
CA PHE A 267 -16.36 15.01 31.71
C PHE A 267 -15.92 13.55 31.51
N ALA A 268 -16.53 12.60 32.22
CA ALA A 268 -16.20 11.18 32.08
C ALA A 268 -16.61 10.63 30.70
N THR A 269 -17.81 10.99 30.21
CA THR A 269 -18.29 10.62 28.88
C THR A 269 -17.48 11.33 27.79
N LEU A 270 -17.06 12.58 28.02
CA LEU A 270 -16.11 13.27 27.13
C LEU A 270 -14.78 12.52 27.02
N CYS A 271 -14.19 12.05 28.12
CA CYS A 271 -12.97 11.24 28.08
C CYS A 271 -13.17 9.93 27.30
N ARG A 272 -14.32 9.27 27.46
CA ARG A 272 -14.69 8.05 26.72
C ARG A 272 -14.93 8.29 25.24
N TYR A 273 -15.32 9.50 24.85
CA TYR A 273 -15.42 9.91 23.45
C TYR A 273 -14.03 10.22 22.87
N VAL A 274 -13.26 11.10 23.51
CA VAL A 274 -11.98 11.62 22.97
C VAL A 274 -10.89 10.56 22.92
N PHE A 275 -10.75 9.72 23.96
CA PHE A 275 -9.61 8.80 24.06
C PHE A 275 -9.62 7.71 22.97
N PRO A 276 -10.73 6.99 22.71
CA PRO A 276 -10.82 6.08 21.57
C PRO A 276 -10.67 6.79 20.22
N SER A 277 -11.21 8.01 20.05
CA SER A 277 -11.02 8.79 18.82
C SER A 277 -9.54 9.11 18.57
N TYR A 278 -8.77 9.46 19.60
CA TYR A 278 -7.32 9.63 19.49
C TYR A 278 -6.63 8.30 19.12
N LEU A 279 -7.02 7.21 19.76
CA LEU A 279 -6.46 5.88 19.50
C LEU A 279 -6.94 5.23 18.19
N MET A 280 -7.90 5.82 17.47
CA MET A 280 -8.26 5.41 16.11
C MET A 280 -7.03 5.33 15.21
N TYR A 281 -6.00 6.15 15.46
CA TYR A 281 -4.78 6.06 14.68
C TYR A 281 -4.01 4.73 14.87
N VAL A 282 -4.20 4.02 15.98
CA VAL A 282 -3.65 2.67 16.18
C VAL A 282 -4.19 1.70 15.14
N HIS A 283 -5.47 1.82 14.78
CA HIS A 283 -6.10 1.06 13.70
C HIS A 283 -5.45 1.35 12.35
N VAL A 284 -5.31 2.63 11.99
CA VAL A 284 -4.65 3.07 10.74
C VAL A 284 -3.19 2.59 10.68
N SER A 285 -2.45 2.72 11.79
CA SER A 285 -1.08 2.20 11.89
C SER A 285 -1.03 0.68 11.71
N GLY A 286 -2.01 -0.04 12.24
CA GLY A 286 -2.11 -1.50 12.10
C GLY A 286 -2.34 -1.92 10.66
N GLN A 287 -3.25 -1.24 9.95
CA GLN A 287 -3.49 -1.43 8.52
C GLN A 287 -2.22 -1.20 7.71
N PHE A 288 -1.49 -0.11 7.98
CA PHE A 288 -0.22 0.21 7.30
C PHE A 288 0.86 -0.85 7.52
N HIS A 289 0.96 -1.40 8.73
CA HIS A 289 1.88 -2.49 9.03
C HIS A 289 1.53 -3.77 8.27
N ILE A 290 0.25 -4.13 8.19
CA ILE A 290 -0.20 -5.29 7.42
C ILE A 290 0.09 -5.11 5.93
N ILE A 291 -0.27 -3.97 5.34
CA ILE A 291 0.01 -3.64 3.93
C ILE A 291 1.51 -3.77 3.63
N THR A 292 2.34 -3.14 4.46
CA THR A 292 3.79 -3.17 4.32
C THR A 292 4.32 -4.59 4.46
N GLY A 293 3.81 -5.36 5.41
CA GLY A 293 4.18 -6.76 5.63
C GLY A 293 3.79 -7.68 4.47
N MET A 294 2.62 -7.47 3.85
CA MET A 294 2.21 -8.16 2.63
C MET A 294 3.18 -7.91 1.48
N LEU A 295 3.63 -6.65 1.29
CA LEU A 295 4.60 -6.31 0.25
C LEU A 295 5.99 -6.92 0.50
N HIS A 296 6.38 -7.09 1.77
CA HIS A 296 7.62 -7.78 2.13
C HIS A 296 7.63 -9.25 1.69
N LEU A 297 6.47 -9.92 1.67
CA LEU A 297 6.37 -11.31 1.16
C LEU A 297 6.80 -11.38 -0.31
N PHE A 298 6.51 -10.35 -1.11
CA PHE A 298 6.90 -10.24 -2.51
C PHE A 298 8.28 -9.59 -2.73
N GLY A 299 9.10 -9.51 -1.68
CA GLY A 299 10.48 -9.01 -1.78
C GLY A 299 10.63 -7.48 -1.75
N TYR A 300 9.58 -6.72 -1.43
CA TYR A 300 9.69 -5.26 -1.24
C TYR A 300 10.02 -4.91 0.20
N ARG A 301 11.31 -4.64 0.47
CA ARG A 301 11.84 -4.31 1.80
C ARG A 301 11.60 -2.83 2.14
N LEU A 302 10.33 -2.47 2.29
CA LEU A 302 9.91 -1.10 2.59
C LEU A 302 10.27 -0.67 4.02
N PRO A 303 10.58 0.63 4.24
CA PRO A 303 10.84 1.16 5.57
C PRO A 303 9.57 1.20 6.44
N GLU A 304 9.75 1.59 7.70
CA GLU A 304 8.65 1.72 8.65
C GLU A 304 7.66 2.82 8.25
N THR A 305 6.37 2.58 8.50
CA THR A 305 5.29 3.55 8.24
C THR A 305 5.09 4.54 9.39
N ASN A 306 5.19 4.04 10.63
CA ASN A 306 4.95 4.80 11.86
C ASN A 306 6.00 4.42 12.91
N ARG A 307 6.49 5.38 13.71
CA ARG A 307 7.56 5.14 14.70
C ARG A 307 7.21 5.68 16.08
N ARG A 308 6.65 4.83 16.96
CA ARG A 308 6.38 5.15 18.39
C ARG A 308 5.74 6.54 18.59
N TYR A 309 4.72 6.86 17.79
CA TYR A 309 4.10 8.18 17.75
C TYR A 309 3.30 8.52 19.02
N LEU A 310 2.83 7.52 19.77
CA LEU A 310 2.17 7.70 21.07
C LEU A 310 3.13 8.21 22.17
N LEU A 311 4.44 8.14 21.92
CA LEU A 311 5.50 8.60 22.84
C LEU A 311 6.16 9.89 22.32
N ALA A 312 5.43 10.71 21.57
CA ALA A 312 5.95 11.96 21.06
C ALA A 312 5.91 13.05 22.13
N GLU A 313 7.01 13.79 22.26
CA GLU A 313 7.17 14.86 23.27
C GLU A 313 6.67 16.22 22.78
N SER A 314 6.44 16.37 21.48
CA SER A 314 5.94 17.60 20.86
C SER A 314 5.15 17.31 19.60
N PHE A 315 4.38 18.29 19.14
CA PHE A 315 3.64 18.20 17.87
C PHE A 315 4.56 17.92 16.68
N THR A 316 5.72 18.57 16.61
CA THR A 316 6.70 18.35 15.52
C THR A 316 7.25 16.93 15.55
N ASP A 317 7.54 16.39 16.73
CA ASP A 317 8.00 15.01 16.88
C ASP A 317 6.89 14.01 16.53
N PHE A 318 5.64 14.30 16.92
CA PHE A 318 4.46 13.53 16.54
C PHE A 318 4.28 13.48 15.02
N TRP A 319 4.29 14.64 14.33
CA TRP A 319 4.19 14.73 12.86
C TRP A 319 5.28 13.93 12.15
N ARG A 320 6.50 13.93 12.69
CA ARG A 320 7.63 13.16 12.14
C ARG A 320 7.45 11.64 12.24
N ARG A 321 6.69 11.18 13.22
CA ARG A 321 6.58 9.76 13.62
C ARG A 321 5.27 9.12 13.21
N ILE A 322 4.19 9.90 13.13
CA ILE A 322 2.85 9.36 12.96
C ILE A 322 2.64 8.79 11.57
N ASN A 323 3.02 9.49 10.48
CA ASN A 323 2.86 8.98 9.12
C ASN A 323 4.05 9.41 8.25
N ILE A 324 5.07 8.57 8.20
CA ILE A 324 6.36 8.93 7.57
C ILE A 324 6.17 9.13 6.06
N TYR A 325 5.42 8.25 5.40
CA TYR A 325 5.13 8.34 3.96
C TYR A 325 4.34 9.60 3.59
N TRP A 326 3.29 9.92 4.36
CA TRP A 326 2.51 11.12 4.12
C TRP A 326 3.33 12.38 4.36
N LYS A 327 4.11 12.43 5.44
CA LYS A 327 5.04 13.53 5.70
C LYS A 327 6.01 13.72 4.53
N ASP A 328 6.66 12.65 4.07
CA ASP A 328 7.62 12.73 2.96
C ASP A 328 6.97 13.22 1.68
N PHE A 329 5.76 12.74 1.37
CA PHE A 329 4.94 13.25 0.28
C PHE A 329 4.66 14.76 0.42
N MET A 330 4.14 15.19 1.57
CA MET A 330 3.80 16.59 1.82
C MET A 330 5.04 17.50 1.71
N VAL A 331 6.15 17.06 2.27
CA VAL A 331 7.41 17.80 2.27
C VAL A 331 7.98 17.91 0.85
N LYS A 332 8.00 16.80 0.10
CA LYS A 332 8.55 16.72 -1.27
C LYS A 332 7.70 17.48 -2.28
N CYS A 333 6.38 17.31 -2.25
CA CYS A 333 5.49 17.82 -3.29
C CYS A 333 4.97 19.24 -3.03
N PHE A 334 4.86 19.66 -1.76
CA PHE A 334 4.24 20.95 -1.41
C PHE A 334 5.18 21.88 -0.65
N TYR A 335 5.73 21.43 0.48
CA TYR A 335 6.51 22.30 1.37
C TYR A 335 7.79 22.84 0.70
N TYR A 336 8.68 21.96 0.20
CA TYR A 336 9.93 22.41 -0.40
C TYR A 336 9.70 23.29 -1.64
N PRO A 337 8.82 22.93 -2.59
CA PRO A 337 8.52 23.81 -3.71
C PRO A 337 8.02 25.20 -3.30
N ALA A 338 7.15 25.30 -2.29
CA ALA A 338 6.65 26.57 -1.78
C ALA A 338 7.76 27.38 -1.09
N TYR A 339 8.49 26.75 -0.17
CA TYR A 339 9.58 27.36 0.59
C TYR A 339 10.67 27.94 -0.32
N PHE A 340 11.17 27.15 -1.30
CA PHE A 340 12.22 27.62 -2.21
C PHE A 340 11.73 28.70 -3.18
N ARG A 341 10.44 28.74 -3.53
CA ARG A 341 9.87 29.84 -4.33
C ARG A 341 9.80 31.13 -3.53
N LEU A 342 9.37 31.07 -2.28
CA LEU A 342 9.29 32.24 -1.40
C LEU A 342 10.69 32.78 -1.07
N ARG A 343 11.64 31.91 -0.74
CA ARG A 343 13.02 32.31 -0.45
C ARG A 343 13.77 32.88 -1.66
N LYS A 344 13.37 32.60 -2.90
CA LYS A 344 13.96 33.23 -4.10
C LYS A 344 13.40 34.63 -4.37
N ARG A 345 12.28 34.99 -3.73
CA ARG A 345 11.56 36.24 -3.93
C ARG A 345 11.91 37.29 -2.86
N ASN A 346 12.43 36.84 -1.72
CA ASN A 346 13.12 37.63 -0.70
C ASN A 346 14.63 37.51 -0.91
#